data_AF-A0A2I0PGV2-F1
#
_entry.id   AF-A0A2I0PGV2-F1
#
_cell.length_a   1.000
_cell.length_b   1.000
_cell.length_c   1.000
_cell.angle_alpha   90.00
_cell.angle_beta   90.00
_cell.angle_gamma   90.00
#
_symmetry.space_group_name_H-M   'P 1'
#
loop_
_entity.id
_entity.type
_entity.pdbx_description
1 polymer ?
#
loop_
_entity_poly.entity_id
_entity_poly.type
_entity_poly.pdbx_seq_one_letter_code
_entity_poly.pdbx_strand_id
1 'polypeptide(L)'
;MTDPIRSFYQHHPPDLAPVSDCSHRHFRILLPRGTFFKIPDRIRNPATLQKWLVRYRPTDVYYSTSCWLAPENLGRREGTPLSDNIFLSSDIVFDIDRSPFSYENLEAARRDTIRLVAFCHREALPVKYIAFSGSKGFHVVCSDTGRYDSFDPFVREDSAKAKRKEILAKVLAEGISVDPRITPDTRRIIRVPGTINSKTGYLCTVLTKEQLEEPIREILKYIPIVNVGTPQIPETGDDSSLRGYRIISWLCHRLGVRSKPLSPVTFATFLLNAVPGIDRQIPVFVYPLRRNRERIEAELIRLQEEYGLSDIYVYRSDTGIAAICLRTFPLRRLEKIMKASGSANYGLLLKYKQLFFRVGEKHTAAGQVSAGPPIYEKTIRAPEKNNAHYISRPHHTFLSGFIPLAGYPRMHGEGDVFLTHAVIEDE
;
A
#
# COMPACT_ATOMS: atom_id res chain seq x y z
N MET A 1 -11.63 -27.24 -9.97
CA MET A 1 -12.27 -25.99 -10.43
C MET A 1 -11.22 -25.11 -11.10
N THR A 2 -11.44 -24.77 -12.36
CA THR A 2 -10.69 -23.74 -13.07
C THR A 2 -10.95 -22.39 -12.39
N ASP A 3 -9.89 -21.62 -12.24
CA ASP A 3 -9.91 -20.29 -11.65
C ASP A 3 -10.55 -19.32 -12.67
N PRO A 4 -11.77 -18.80 -12.43
CA PRO A 4 -12.52 -18.08 -13.45
C PRO A 4 -11.83 -16.78 -13.86
N ILE A 5 -11.19 -16.08 -12.92
CA ILE A 5 -10.45 -14.84 -13.20
C ILE A 5 -9.20 -15.13 -14.03
N ARG A 6 -8.45 -16.17 -13.66
CA ARG A 6 -7.27 -16.58 -14.45
C ARG A 6 -7.66 -17.02 -15.85
N SER A 7 -8.70 -17.84 -15.96
CA SER A 7 -9.20 -18.35 -17.23
C SER A 7 -9.69 -17.22 -18.14
N PHE A 8 -10.39 -16.22 -17.57
CA PHE A 8 -10.77 -15.01 -18.28
C PHE A 8 -9.54 -14.30 -18.86
N TYR A 9 -8.57 -13.91 -18.02
CA TYR A 9 -7.40 -13.15 -18.49
C TYR A 9 -6.48 -13.94 -19.43
N GLN A 10 -6.54 -15.28 -19.44
CA GLN A 10 -5.80 -16.10 -20.40
C GLN A 10 -6.31 -15.93 -21.84
N HIS A 11 -7.62 -15.70 -22.02
CA HIS A 11 -8.27 -15.65 -23.32
C HIS A 11 -8.73 -14.24 -23.72
N HIS A 12 -8.75 -13.31 -22.76
CA HIS A 12 -9.24 -11.94 -22.97
C HIS A 12 -8.13 -10.95 -22.58
N PRO A 13 -7.35 -10.45 -23.56
CA PRO A 13 -6.36 -9.41 -23.29
C PRO A 13 -7.07 -8.10 -22.89
N PRO A 14 -6.46 -7.29 -21.99
CA PRO A 14 -7.01 -5.98 -21.64
C PRO A 14 -7.00 -5.05 -22.85
N ASP A 15 -8.00 -4.18 -22.96
CA ASP A 15 -8.09 -3.21 -24.05
C ASP A 15 -7.30 -1.94 -23.69
N LEU A 16 -6.14 -1.80 -24.35
CA LEU A 16 -5.28 -0.61 -24.23
C LEU A 16 -5.32 0.25 -25.49
N ALA A 17 -6.10 -0.10 -26.52
CA ALA A 17 -6.19 0.68 -27.75
C ALA A 17 -6.56 2.17 -27.51
N PRO A 18 -7.50 2.52 -26.60
CA PRO A 18 -7.84 3.91 -26.36
C PRO A 18 -6.88 4.64 -25.40
N VAL A 19 -5.90 3.93 -24.82
CA VAL A 19 -4.98 4.48 -23.81
C VAL A 19 -3.66 4.92 -24.47
N SER A 20 -3.49 6.22 -24.68
CA SER A 20 -2.22 6.77 -25.19
C SER A 20 -1.08 6.63 -24.17
N ASP A 21 0.16 6.60 -24.64
CA ASP A 21 1.37 6.71 -23.80
C ASP A 21 1.43 5.66 -22.67
N CYS A 22 0.97 4.43 -22.93
CA CYS A 22 0.94 3.35 -21.95
C CYS A 22 2.29 3.18 -21.20
N SER A 23 3.41 3.36 -21.90
CA SER A 23 4.77 3.27 -21.34
C SER A 23 5.12 4.34 -20.30
N HIS A 24 4.30 5.37 -20.16
CA HIS A 24 4.45 6.45 -19.20
C HIS A 24 3.36 6.42 -18.12
N ARG A 25 2.48 5.41 -18.13
CA ARG A 25 1.42 5.26 -17.14
C ARG A 25 1.77 4.16 -16.16
N HIS A 26 1.45 4.38 -14.89
CA HIS A 26 1.60 3.32 -13.91
C HIS A 26 0.34 2.45 -13.91
N PHE A 27 0.51 1.17 -13.59
CA PHE A 27 -0.61 0.24 -13.50
C PHE A 27 -0.69 -0.32 -12.09
N ARG A 28 -1.91 -0.41 -11.57
CA ARG A 28 -2.20 -0.98 -10.26
C ARG A 28 -3.28 -2.03 -10.40
N ILE A 29 -3.14 -3.11 -9.65
CA ILE A 29 -4.11 -4.19 -9.63
C ILE A 29 -4.59 -4.41 -8.20
N LEU A 30 -5.89 -4.64 -8.01
CA LEU A 30 -6.45 -5.08 -6.74
C LEU A 30 -6.37 -6.60 -6.68
N LEU A 31 -5.60 -7.13 -5.73
CA LEU A 31 -5.49 -8.56 -5.52
C LEU A 31 -6.76 -9.11 -4.86
N PRO A 32 -7.10 -10.41 -5.01
CA PRO A 32 -8.30 -11.02 -4.41
C PRO A 32 -8.46 -10.85 -2.89
N ARG A 33 -7.39 -10.51 -2.19
CA ARG A 33 -7.38 -10.22 -0.74
C ARG A 33 -7.63 -8.74 -0.40
N GLY A 34 -7.93 -7.90 -1.38
CA GLY A 34 -8.22 -6.47 -1.20
C GLY A 34 -7.00 -5.55 -1.13
N THR A 35 -5.80 -6.04 -1.48
CA THR A 35 -4.57 -5.23 -1.46
C THR A 35 -4.22 -4.74 -2.85
N PHE A 36 -3.89 -3.44 -2.96
CA PHE A 36 -3.34 -2.90 -4.20
C PHE A 36 -1.89 -3.33 -4.40
N PHE A 37 -1.58 -3.80 -5.60
CA PHE A 37 -0.24 -4.08 -6.08
C PHE A 37 0.07 -3.15 -7.25
N LYS A 38 1.16 -2.38 -7.17
CA LYS A 38 1.66 -1.60 -8.30
C LYS A 38 2.54 -2.50 -9.17
N ILE A 39 2.27 -2.56 -10.47
CA ILE A 39 3.06 -3.33 -11.40
C ILE A 39 4.43 -2.63 -11.59
N PRO A 40 5.57 -3.31 -11.33
CA PRO A 40 6.90 -2.74 -11.43
C PRO A 40 7.46 -2.74 -12.87
N ASP A 41 6.59 -2.93 -13.87
CA ASP A 41 6.96 -3.10 -15.27
C ASP A 41 6.37 -1.97 -16.13
N ARG A 42 7.08 -1.62 -17.18
CA ARG A 42 6.67 -0.57 -18.11
C ARG A 42 5.79 -1.17 -19.21
N ILE A 43 4.48 -1.11 -18.97
CA ILE A 43 3.47 -1.67 -19.86
C ILE A 43 3.40 -0.89 -21.17
N ARG A 44 3.74 -1.55 -22.28
CA ARG A 44 3.70 -0.95 -23.63
C ARG A 44 2.56 -1.44 -24.50
N ASN A 45 2.05 -2.63 -24.21
CA ASN A 45 1.04 -3.30 -25.03
C ASN A 45 0.19 -4.26 -24.16
N PRO A 46 -0.97 -4.70 -24.68
CA PRO A 46 -1.86 -5.61 -23.96
C PRO A 46 -1.20 -6.91 -23.49
N ALA A 47 -0.32 -7.49 -24.30
CA ALA A 47 0.33 -8.77 -23.99
C ALA A 47 1.22 -8.68 -22.74
N THR A 48 1.94 -7.56 -22.55
CA THR A 48 2.74 -7.34 -21.34
C THR A 48 1.83 -7.27 -20.12
N LEU A 49 0.76 -6.48 -20.15
CA LEU A 49 -0.18 -6.38 -19.03
C LEU A 49 -0.85 -7.72 -18.74
N GLN A 50 -1.28 -8.44 -19.77
CA GLN A 50 -1.96 -9.73 -19.67
C GLN A 50 -1.14 -10.77 -18.89
N LYS A 51 0.18 -10.81 -19.06
CA LYS A 51 1.08 -11.69 -18.27
C LYS A 51 0.94 -11.44 -16.77
N TRP A 52 0.85 -10.17 -16.36
CA TRP A 52 0.62 -9.79 -14.96
C TRP A 52 -0.79 -10.17 -14.51
N LEU A 53 -1.81 -9.94 -15.33
CA LEU A 53 -3.21 -10.27 -14.99
C LEU A 53 -3.42 -11.79 -14.81
N VAL A 54 -2.86 -12.61 -15.71
CA VAL A 54 -2.91 -14.08 -15.61
C VAL A 54 -2.19 -14.58 -14.36
N ARG A 55 -1.03 -13.97 -14.01
CA ARG A 55 -0.23 -14.36 -12.85
C ARG A 55 -0.90 -14.01 -11.53
N TYR A 56 -1.36 -12.76 -11.40
CA TYR A 56 -1.84 -12.22 -10.13
C TYR A 56 -3.34 -12.36 -9.92
N ARG A 57 -4.09 -12.59 -11.01
CA ARG A 57 -5.54 -12.83 -11.02
C ARG A 57 -6.30 -11.73 -10.27
N PRO A 58 -6.09 -10.46 -10.65
CA PRO A 58 -6.65 -9.36 -9.90
C PRO A 58 -8.16 -9.27 -10.06
N THR A 59 -8.83 -8.74 -9.06
CA THR A 59 -10.27 -8.47 -9.11
C THR A 59 -10.57 -7.16 -9.81
N ASP A 60 -9.61 -6.24 -9.82
CA ASP A 60 -9.70 -4.94 -10.48
C ASP A 60 -8.34 -4.51 -11.03
N VAL A 61 -8.36 -3.77 -12.14
CA VAL A 61 -7.15 -3.31 -12.83
C VAL A 61 -7.31 -1.83 -13.14
N TYR A 62 -6.29 -1.05 -12.82
CA TYR A 62 -6.29 0.41 -12.95
C TYR A 62 -5.00 0.91 -13.58
N TYR A 63 -5.08 2.10 -14.17
CA TYR A 63 -3.94 2.83 -14.71
C TYR A 63 -4.02 4.32 -14.35
N SER A 64 -2.88 5.04 -14.33
CA SER A 64 -2.89 6.49 -14.04
C SER A 64 -3.47 7.31 -15.18
N THR A 65 -4.27 8.32 -14.82
CA THR A 65 -4.77 9.33 -15.77
C THR A 65 -3.66 10.24 -16.29
N SER A 66 -2.58 10.43 -15.51
CA SER A 66 -1.39 11.17 -15.93
C SER A 66 -0.21 10.28 -16.32
N CYS A 67 0.68 10.86 -17.12
CA CYS A 67 1.91 10.26 -17.63
C CYS A 67 3.13 10.78 -16.86
N TRP A 68 4.06 9.87 -16.60
CA TRP A 68 5.23 10.08 -15.75
C TRP A 68 6.48 9.51 -16.44
N LEU A 69 7.65 10.06 -16.13
CA LEU A 69 8.91 9.55 -16.70
C LEU A 69 9.25 8.15 -16.20
N ALA A 70 9.07 7.92 -14.90
CA ALA A 70 9.32 6.66 -14.20
C ALA A 70 8.03 6.15 -13.52
N PRO A 71 7.01 5.73 -14.30
CA PRO A 71 5.71 5.33 -13.76
C PRO A 71 5.80 4.18 -12.75
N GLU A 72 6.74 3.26 -12.93
CA GLU A 72 7.06 2.17 -12.02
C GLU A 72 7.37 2.67 -10.59
N ASN A 73 8.09 3.79 -10.46
CA ASN A 73 8.53 4.33 -9.18
C ASN A 73 7.57 5.36 -8.59
N LEU A 74 6.61 5.87 -9.37
CA LEU A 74 5.73 6.99 -8.98
C LEU A 74 5.22 6.88 -7.54
N GLY A 75 5.72 7.75 -6.67
CA GLY A 75 5.39 7.74 -5.25
C GLY A 75 4.40 8.84 -4.88
N ARG A 76 4.45 9.22 -3.60
CA ARG A 76 3.77 10.42 -3.13
C ARG A 76 4.50 11.64 -3.70
N ARG A 77 3.78 12.76 -3.83
CA ARG A 77 4.39 14.03 -4.23
C ARG A 77 5.51 14.44 -3.28
N GLU A 78 5.26 14.30 -1.99
CA GLU A 78 6.21 14.56 -0.92
C GLU A 78 6.94 13.28 -0.50
N GLY A 79 8.22 13.41 -0.13
CA GLY A 79 9.02 12.31 0.42
C GLY A 79 9.45 11.23 -0.58
N THR A 80 9.15 11.40 -1.88
CA THR A 80 9.64 10.54 -2.95
C THR A 80 10.63 11.35 -3.81
N PRO A 81 11.75 10.76 -4.29
CA PRO A 81 12.70 11.45 -5.15
C PRO A 81 12.04 12.16 -6.34
N LEU A 82 12.57 13.34 -6.70
CA LEU A 82 12.08 14.11 -7.85
C LEU A 82 12.11 13.28 -9.15
N SER A 83 13.17 12.48 -9.33
CA SER A 83 13.36 11.61 -10.50
C SER A 83 12.19 10.64 -10.72
N ASP A 84 11.51 10.24 -9.66
CA ASP A 84 10.38 9.30 -9.71
C ASP A 84 9.03 10.01 -9.91
N ASN A 85 9.00 11.34 -9.83
CA ASN A 85 7.80 12.18 -9.89
C ASN A 85 7.79 13.16 -11.08
N ILE A 86 8.59 12.90 -12.12
CA ILE A 86 8.63 13.77 -13.29
C ILE A 86 7.32 13.61 -14.08
N PHE A 87 6.42 14.58 -13.91
CA PHE A 87 5.18 14.73 -14.68
C PHE A 87 5.49 15.02 -16.15
N LEU A 88 4.79 14.35 -17.07
CA LEU A 88 4.97 14.53 -18.51
C LEU A 88 3.74 15.17 -19.15
N SER A 89 2.58 14.55 -18.96
CA SER A 89 1.32 14.94 -19.56
C SER A 89 0.15 14.29 -18.82
N SER A 90 -1.08 14.54 -19.27
CA SER A 90 -2.23 13.86 -18.70
C SER A 90 -3.42 13.75 -19.63
N ASP A 91 -4.33 12.86 -19.28
CA ASP A 91 -5.74 12.96 -19.68
C ASP A 91 -6.55 13.72 -18.62
N ILE A 92 -7.71 14.23 -19.05
CA ILE A 92 -8.75 14.78 -18.17
C ILE A 92 -9.85 13.72 -18.08
N VAL A 93 -10.21 13.33 -16.86
CA VAL A 93 -11.20 12.27 -16.65
C VAL A 93 -12.37 12.77 -15.83
N PHE A 94 -13.56 12.41 -16.27
CA PHE A 94 -14.80 12.59 -15.55
C PHE A 94 -15.35 11.22 -15.17
N ASP A 95 -15.73 11.09 -13.91
CA ASP A 95 -16.35 9.89 -13.35
C ASP A 95 -17.81 10.23 -13.04
N ILE A 96 -18.72 9.56 -13.74
CA ILE A 96 -20.16 9.81 -13.69
C ILE A 96 -20.81 8.62 -13.01
N ASP A 97 -20.79 8.63 -11.68
CA ASP A 97 -21.38 7.61 -10.83
C ASP A 97 -22.66 8.12 -10.15
N ARG A 98 -23.68 7.27 -10.10
CA ARG A 98 -24.92 7.51 -9.34
C ARG A 98 -25.09 6.42 -8.30
N SER A 99 -25.44 6.82 -7.08
CA SER A 99 -25.73 5.89 -5.98
C SER A 99 -27.14 6.17 -5.44
N PRO A 100 -27.87 5.14 -4.97
CA PRO A 100 -27.45 3.74 -4.89
C PRO A 100 -27.42 3.01 -6.24
N PHE A 101 -26.86 1.81 -6.31
CA PHE A 101 -26.85 0.99 -7.53
C PHE A 101 -28.28 0.62 -7.96
N SER A 102 -28.67 0.98 -9.18
CA SER A 102 -29.96 0.60 -9.80
C SER A 102 -30.00 0.91 -11.28
N TYR A 103 -30.98 0.35 -12.00
CA TYR A 103 -31.25 0.71 -13.40
C TYR A 103 -31.56 2.20 -13.57
N GLU A 104 -32.41 2.77 -12.71
CA GLU A 104 -32.76 4.19 -12.75
C GLU A 104 -31.53 5.10 -12.64
N ASN A 105 -30.64 4.80 -11.69
CA ASN A 105 -29.43 5.58 -11.47
C ASN A 105 -28.40 5.40 -12.57
N LEU A 106 -28.28 4.21 -13.14
CA LEU A 106 -27.43 3.99 -14.31
C LEU A 106 -27.95 4.73 -15.54
N GLU A 107 -29.27 4.78 -15.74
CA GLU A 107 -29.89 5.54 -16.81
C GLU A 107 -29.73 7.05 -16.61
N ALA A 108 -29.78 7.54 -15.38
CA ALA A 108 -29.44 8.92 -15.05
C ALA A 108 -27.95 9.22 -15.33
N ALA A 109 -27.03 8.34 -14.92
CA ALA A 109 -25.60 8.46 -15.20
C ALA A 109 -25.32 8.47 -16.71
N ARG A 110 -26.01 7.64 -17.49
CA ARG A 110 -25.92 7.60 -18.96
C ARG A 110 -26.35 8.92 -19.58
N ARG A 111 -27.49 9.48 -19.14
CA ARG A 111 -27.99 10.78 -19.60
C ARG A 111 -27.01 11.92 -19.29
N ASP A 112 -26.43 11.94 -18.09
CA ASP A 112 -25.38 12.91 -17.75
C ASP A 112 -24.11 12.71 -18.58
N THR A 113 -23.76 11.46 -18.91
CA THR A 113 -22.62 11.15 -19.80
C THR A 113 -22.85 11.73 -21.20
N ILE A 114 -24.05 11.61 -21.76
CA ILE A 114 -24.40 12.23 -23.06
C ILE A 114 -24.26 13.76 -22.99
N ARG A 115 -24.80 14.37 -21.93
CA ARG A 115 -24.68 15.82 -21.71
C ARG A 115 -23.23 16.26 -21.60
N LEU A 116 -22.39 15.48 -20.91
CA LEU A 116 -20.97 15.73 -20.78
C LEU A 116 -20.23 15.61 -22.11
N VAL A 117 -20.54 14.60 -22.93
CA VAL A 117 -19.92 14.46 -24.27
C VAL A 117 -20.28 15.65 -25.16
N ALA A 118 -21.54 16.12 -25.10
CA ALA A 118 -21.97 17.32 -25.81
C ALA A 118 -21.25 18.59 -25.29
N PHE A 119 -21.05 18.70 -23.98
CA PHE A 119 -20.22 19.75 -23.37
C PHE A 119 -18.78 19.71 -23.88
N CYS A 120 -18.14 18.55 -23.84
CA CYS A 120 -16.76 18.37 -24.30
C CYS A 120 -16.60 18.76 -25.77
N HIS A 121 -17.56 18.38 -26.62
CA HIS A 121 -17.55 18.79 -28.03
C HIS A 121 -17.64 20.32 -28.19
N ARG A 122 -18.52 20.98 -27.45
CA ARG A 122 -18.70 22.45 -27.51
C ARG A 122 -17.48 23.21 -26.98
N GLU A 123 -16.85 22.72 -25.93
CA GLU A 123 -15.64 23.33 -25.34
C GLU A 123 -14.34 22.91 -26.07
N ALA A 124 -14.45 22.24 -27.23
CA ALA A 124 -13.32 21.72 -28.00
C ALA A 124 -12.36 20.85 -27.15
N LEU A 125 -12.91 20.10 -26.20
CA LEU A 125 -12.19 19.14 -25.35
C LEU A 125 -12.28 17.73 -25.98
N PRO A 126 -11.22 17.24 -26.66
CA PRO A 126 -11.32 16.02 -27.46
C PRO A 126 -11.56 14.79 -26.58
N VAL A 127 -12.69 14.10 -26.78
CA VAL A 127 -13.00 12.84 -26.10
C VAL A 127 -12.18 11.72 -26.73
N LYS A 128 -11.35 11.05 -25.94
CA LYS A 128 -10.57 9.87 -26.37
C LYS A 128 -11.44 8.62 -26.40
N TYR A 129 -12.18 8.40 -25.33
CA TYR A 129 -13.11 7.29 -25.22
C TYR A 129 -14.12 7.51 -24.09
N ILE A 130 -15.23 6.79 -24.19
CA ILE A 130 -16.28 6.69 -23.17
C ILE A 130 -16.33 5.23 -22.76
N ALA A 131 -16.40 4.94 -21.46
CA ALA A 131 -16.50 3.56 -20.99
C ALA A 131 -17.55 3.40 -19.91
N PHE A 132 -18.33 2.33 -20.00
CA PHE A 132 -19.05 1.82 -18.84
C PHE A 132 -18.03 1.30 -17.82
N SER A 133 -18.07 1.78 -16.58
CA SER A 133 -17.09 1.46 -15.52
C SER A 133 -17.17 0.00 -15.03
N GLY A 134 -18.19 -0.74 -15.46
CA GLY A 134 -18.55 -2.05 -14.96
C GLY A 134 -19.34 -2.00 -13.65
N SER A 135 -19.71 -0.84 -13.09
CA SER A 135 -20.55 -0.80 -11.88
C SER A 135 -21.59 0.29 -11.96
N LYS A 136 -21.41 1.43 -11.28
CA LYS A 136 -22.47 2.42 -11.03
C LYS A 136 -22.56 3.55 -12.06
N GLY A 137 -21.74 3.50 -13.10
CA GLY A 137 -21.57 4.67 -13.95
C GLY A 137 -20.56 4.53 -15.06
N PHE A 138 -20.12 5.67 -15.57
CA PHE A 138 -19.32 5.81 -16.78
C PHE A 138 -18.07 6.65 -16.53
N HIS A 139 -17.04 6.40 -17.33
CA HIS A 139 -15.87 7.27 -17.44
C HIS A 139 -15.89 7.97 -18.80
N VAL A 140 -15.70 9.28 -18.81
CA VAL A 140 -15.38 10.04 -20.02
C VAL A 140 -13.94 10.50 -19.90
N VAL A 141 -13.10 10.03 -20.83
CA VAL A 141 -11.67 10.37 -20.87
C VAL A 141 -11.41 11.29 -22.05
N CYS A 142 -10.85 12.46 -21.76
CA CYS A 142 -10.52 13.48 -22.72
C CYS A 142 -9.00 13.69 -22.81
N SER A 143 -8.52 14.01 -24.00
CA SER A 143 -7.13 14.40 -24.20
C SER A 143 -6.90 15.79 -23.61
N ASP A 144 -5.88 15.94 -22.76
CA ASP A 144 -5.45 17.27 -22.33
C ASP A 144 -4.59 17.91 -23.43
N THR A 145 -5.16 18.91 -24.11
CA THR A 145 -4.45 19.69 -25.13
C THR A 145 -3.58 20.80 -24.53
N GLY A 146 -3.52 20.92 -23.20
CA GLY A 146 -2.74 21.94 -22.50
C GLY A 146 -1.24 21.72 -22.67
N ARG A 147 -0.52 22.80 -22.96
CA ARG A 147 0.95 22.83 -22.91
C ARG A 147 1.38 23.38 -21.55
N TYR A 148 2.24 22.65 -20.87
CA TYR A 148 2.76 22.99 -19.55
C TYR A 148 4.28 23.15 -19.67
N ASP A 149 4.74 24.34 -20.03
CA ASP A 149 6.12 24.58 -20.51
C ASP A 149 7.15 24.80 -19.38
N SER A 150 6.74 24.72 -18.11
CA SER A 150 7.66 24.87 -16.98
C SER A 150 8.69 23.74 -16.93
N PHE A 151 9.96 24.06 -16.68
CA PHE A 151 10.99 23.05 -16.45
C PHE A 151 10.79 22.29 -15.14
N ASP A 152 10.11 22.88 -14.14
CA ASP A 152 9.81 22.24 -12.88
C ASP A 152 8.61 21.26 -13.05
N PRO A 153 8.80 19.94 -12.82
CA PRO A 153 7.72 18.96 -12.93
C PRO A 153 6.54 19.23 -11.99
N PHE A 154 6.77 19.79 -10.80
CA PHE A 154 5.71 20.08 -9.85
C PHE A 154 4.87 21.28 -10.29
N VAL A 155 5.52 22.30 -10.86
CA VAL A 155 4.79 23.44 -11.45
C VAL A 155 3.96 22.99 -12.65
N ARG A 156 4.49 22.11 -13.51
CA ARG A 156 3.70 21.53 -14.62
C ARG A 156 2.48 20.78 -14.12
N GLU A 157 2.66 19.95 -13.10
CA GLU A 157 1.56 19.22 -12.49
C GLU A 157 0.51 20.17 -11.88
N ASP A 158 0.92 21.24 -11.20
CA ASP A 158 0.01 22.23 -10.61
C ASP A 158 -0.77 22.99 -11.67
N SER A 159 -0.14 23.35 -12.79
CA SER A 159 -0.81 23.96 -13.93
C SER A 159 -1.85 23.02 -14.54
N ALA A 160 -1.53 21.73 -14.68
CA ALA A 160 -2.49 20.73 -15.14
C ALA A 160 -3.68 20.60 -14.18
N LYS A 161 -3.40 20.57 -12.88
CA LYS A 161 -4.43 20.55 -11.83
C LYS A 161 -5.33 21.79 -11.87
N ALA A 162 -4.76 22.98 -12.09
CA ALA A 162 -5.51 24.23 -12.20
C ALA A 162 -6.45 24.22 -13.40
N LYS A 163 -5.95 23.85 -14.60
CA LYS A 163 -6.76 23.72 -15.82
C LYS A 163 -7.93 22.75 -15.63
N ARG A 164 -7.70 21.61 -14.99
CA ARG A 164 -8.78 20.63 -14.70
C ARG A 164 -9.84 21.17 -13.76
N LYS A 165 -9.47 21.99 -12.77
CA LYS A 165 -10.43 22.64 -11.87
C LYS A 165 -11.32 23.63 -12.62
N GLU A 166 -10.75 24.39 -13.55
CA GLU A 166 -11.52 25.34 -14.38
C GLU A 166 -12.54 24.59 -15.26
N ILE A 167 -12.12 23.51 -15.91
CA ILE A 167 -13.02 22.68 -16.73
C ILE A 167 -14.11 22.05 -15.86
N LEU A 168 -13.74 21.50 -14.69
CA LEU A 168 -14.72 20.94 -13.75
C LEU A 168 -15.75 21.99 -13.32
N ALA A 169 -15.32 23.22 -13.01
CA ALA A 169 -16.23 24.30 -12.62
C ALA A 169 -17.27 24.58 -13.71
N LYS A 170 -16.85 24.59 -14.99
CA LYS A 170 -17.77 24.74 -16.13
C LYS A 170 -18.76 23.57 -16.24
N VAL A 171 -18.29 22.33 -16.12
CA VAL A 171 -19.16 21.13 -16.14
C VAL A 171 -20.22 21.19 -15.04
N LEU A 172 -19.81 21.55 -13.82
CA LEU A 172 -20.72 21.67 -12.68
C LEU A 172 -21.72 22.82 -12.85
N ALA A 173 -21.30 23.94 -13.45
CA ALA A 173 -22.19 25.06 -13.76
C ALA A 173 -23.31 24.69 -14.75
N GLU A 174 -23.09 23.69 -15.61
CA GLU A 174 -24.13 23.14 -16.48
C GLU A 174 -25.06 22.14 -15.78
N GLY A 175 -24.87 21.89 -14.48
CA GLY A 175 -25.66 20.91 -13.74
C GLY A 175 -25.43 19.48 -14.22
N ILE A 176 -24.25 19.18 -14.76
CA ILE A 176 -23.84 17.81 -15.10
C ILE A 176 -23.21 17.20 -13.85
N SER A 177 -23.72 16.05 -13.43
CA SER A 177 -23.24 15.40 -12.21
C SER A 177 -22.01 14.54 -12.49
N VAL A 178 -20.87 14.96 -11.94
CA VAL A 178 -19.59 14.23 -11.96
C VAL A 178 -19.00 14.22 -10.55
N ASP A 179 -18.17 13.23 -10.18
CA ASP A 179 -17.47 13.27 -8.88
C ASP A 179 -16.37 14.36 -8.88
N PRO A 180 -16.53 15.44 -8.10
CA PRO A 180 -15.65 16.61 -8.15
C PRO A 180 -14.24 16.33 -7.60
N ARG A 181 -14.01 15.19 -6.94
CA ARG A 181 -12.70 14.81 -6.39
C ARG A 181 -11.81 14.16 -7.43
N ILE A 182 -12.40 13.64 -8.51
CA ILE A 182 -11.70 12.79 -9.50
C ILE A 182 -10.98 13.65 -10.51
N THR A 183 -11.71 14.56 -11.16
CA THR A 183 -11.19 15.35 -12.27
C THR A 183 -9.94 16.15 -11.89
N PRO A 184 -9.88 16.86 -10.74
CA PRO A 184 -8.69 17.63 -10.37
C PRO A 184 -7.48 16.79 -9.93
N ASP A 185 -7.66 15.49 -9.66
CA ASP A 185 -6.58 14.63 -9.15
C ASP A 185 -5.66 14.18 -10.30
N THR A 186 -4.48 14.77 -10.37
CA THR A 186 -3.42 14.43 -11.34
C THR A 186 -2.78 13.07 -11.08
N ARG A 187 -2.95 12.49 -9.89
CA ARG A 187 -2.43 11.16 -9.57
C ARG A 187 -3.54 10.10 -9.53
N ARG A 188 -4.71 10.42 -10.08
CA ARG A 188 -5.85 9.51 -10.11
C ARG A 188 -5.54 8.26 -10.94
N ILE A 189 -6.09 7.15 -10.50
CA ILE A 189 -6.15 5.92 -11.28
C ILE A 189 -7.58 5.61 -11.69
N ILE A 190 -7.76 5.10 -12.89
CA ILE A 190 -9.06 4.68 -13.43
C ILE A 190 -8.97 3.27 -14.00
N ARG A 191 -10.12 2.61 -14.12
CA ARG A 191 -10.20 1.20 -14.51
C ARG A 191 -9.73 1.01 -15.96
N VAL A 192 -8.88 0.00 -16.18
CA VAL A 192 -8.42 -0.36 -17.53
C VAL A 192 -9.59 -0.96 -18.33
N PRO A 193 -9.86 -0.50 -19.56
CA PRO A 193 -10.84 -1.13 -20.44
C PRO A 193 -10.55 -2.62 -20.70
N GLY A 194 -11.60 -3.41 -20.91
CA GLY A 194 -11.51 -4.88 -21.06
C GLY A 194 -11.19 -5.64 -19.77
N THR A 195 -11.26 -5.01 -18.60
CA THR A 195 -10.98 -5.66 -17.31
C THR A 195 -12.21 -5.76 -16.40
N ILE A 196 -12.21 -6.77 -15.54
CA ILE A 196 -13.33 -7.09 -14.64
C ILE A 196 -13.54 -5.97 -13.61
N ASN A 197 -14.80 -5.64 -13.32
CA ASN A 197 -15.20 -4.95 -12.11
C ASN A 197 -15.61 -5.98 -11.05
N SER A 198 -14.88 -6.05 -9.96
CA SER A 198 -15.07 -7.05 -8.91
C SER A 198 -16.42 -7.01 -8.20
N LYS A 199 -17.07 -5.84 -8.16
CA LYS A 199 -18.34 -5.64 -7.45
C LYS A 199 -19.51 -6.28 -8.19
N THR A 200 -19.41 -6.38 -9.51
CA THR A 200 -20.51 -6.78 -10.36
C THR A 200 -20.17 -7.91 -11.34
N GLY A 201 -18.90 -8.17 -11.61
CA GLY A 201 -18.45 -9.07 -12.67
C GLY A 201 -18.54 -8.50 -14.09
N TYR A 202 -19.18 -7.34 -14.29
CA TYR A 202 -19.18 -6.67 -15.60
C TYR A 202 -17.78 -6.18 -15.95
N LEU A 203 -17.46 -6.21 -17.24
CA LEU A 203 -16.23 -5.60 -17.75
C LEU A 203 -16.36 -4.07 -17.83
N CYS A 204 -15.22 -3.39 -17.67
CA CYS A 204 -15.04 -2.03 -18.12
C CYS A 204 -15.05 -2.04 -19.66
N THR A 205 -16.08 -1.48 -20.28
CA THR A 205 -16.27 -1.61 -21.74
C THR A 205 -16.32 -0.24 -22.38
N VAL A 206 -15.47 -0.01 -23.39
CA VAL A 206 -15.53 1.18 -24.22
C VAL A 206 -16.80 1.13 -25.07
N LEU A 207 -17.52 2.24 -25.12
CA LEU A 207 -18.75 2.40 -25.88
C LEU A 207 -18.53 3.37 -27.03
N THR A 208 -19.13 3.08 -28.18
CA THR A 208 -19.30 4.09 -29.24
C THR A 208 -20.35 5.12 -28.84
N LYS A 209 -20.43 6.20 -29.60
CA LYS A 209 -21.44 7.24 -29.36
C LYS A 209 -22.85 6.67 -29.56
N GLU A 210 -23.04 5.86 -30.59
CA GLU A 210 -24.31 5.22 -30.93
C GLU A 210 -24.75 4.26 -29.81
N GLN A 211 -23.82 3.45 -29.29
CA GLN A 211 -24.08 2.57 -28.15
C GLN A 211 -24.47 3.36 -26.90
N LEU A 212 -23.81 4.49 -26.63
CA LEU A 212 -24.15 5.33 -25.48
C LEU A 212 -25.56 5.91 -25.57
N GLU A 213 -26.07 6.17 -26.78
CA GLU A 213 -27.42 6.72 -27.01
C GLU A 213 -28.54 5.71 -26.71
N GLU A 214 -28.25 4.41 -26.73
CA GLU A 214 -29.19 3.35 -26.35
C GLU A 214 -29.57 3.39 -24.86
N PRO A 215 -30.78 2.95 -24.48
CA PRO A 215 -31.14 2.79 -23.06
C PRO A 215 -30.19 1.83 -22.34
N ILE A 216 -29.94 2.06 -21.04
CA ILE A 216 -28.98 1.26 -20.26
C ILE A 216 -29.24 -0.26 -20.34
N ARG A 217 -30.50 -0.68 -20.43
CA ARG A 217 -30.86 -2.11 -20.54
C ARG A 217 -30.35 -2.74 -21.82
N GLU A 218 -30.34 -1.99 -22.92
CA GLU A 218 -29.81 -2.46 -24.20
C GLU A 218 -28.29 -2.50 -24.14
N ILE A 219 -27.66 -1.46 -23.58
CA ILE A 219 -26.21 -1.41 -23.36
C ILE A 219 -25.74 -2.66 -22.63
N LEU A 220 -26.38 -2.99 -21.51
CA LEU A 220 -26.00 -4.11 -20.65
C LEU A 220 -26.11 -5.50 -21.32
N LYS A 221 -26.84 -5.66 -22.43
CA LYS A 221 -26.96 -6.96 -23.13
C LYS A 221 -25.66 -7.39 -23.80
N TYR A 222 -24.82 -6.45 -24.21
CA TYR A 222 -23.54 -6.75 -24.87
C TYR A 222 -22.32 -6.42 -24.02
N ILE A 223 -22.48 -5.91 -22.79
CA ILE A 223 -21.36 -5.81 -21.84
C ILE A 223 -20.98 -7.22 -21.37
N PRO A 224 -19.75 -7.69 -21.60
CA PRO A 224 -19.35 -9.00 -21.14
C PRO A 224 -19.36 -9.09 -19.61
N ILE A 225 -19.71 -10.27 -19.10
CA ILE A 225 -19.82 -10.56 -17.67
C ILE A 225 -18.97 -11.78 -17.35
N VAL A 226 -18.15 -11.68 -16.30
CA VAL A 226 -17.49 -12.85 -15.71
C VAL A 226 -18.29 -13.26 -14.49
N ASN A 227 -18.77 -14.50 -14.46
CA ASN A 227 -19.58 -15.00 -13.36
C ASN A 227 -18.72 -15.20 -12.09
N VAL A 228 -18.62 -14.14 -11.29
CA VAL A 228 -17.90 -14.10 -9.99
C VAL A 228 -18.83 -13.83 -8.81
N GLY A 229 -20.14 -14.04 -8.99
CA GLY A 229 -21.18 -13.64 -8.04
C GLY A 229 -21.84 -12.30 -8.40
N THR A 230 -22.06 -12.07 -9.70
CA THR A 230 -22.72 -10.88 -10.23
C THR A 230 -24.08 -10.65 -9.56
N PRO A 231 -24.28 -9.52 -8.86
CA PRO A 231 -25.56 -9.19 -8.24
C PRO A 231 -26.58 -8.84 -9.32
N GLN A 232 -27.86 -9.10 -9.03
CA GLN A 232 -28.94 -8.54 -9.83
C GLN A 232 -28.97 -7.02 -9.65
N ILE A 233 -29.18 -6.30 -10.75
CA ILE A 233 -29.34 -4.85 -10.71
C ILE A 233 -30.79 -4.56 -10.28
N PRO A 234 -31.01 -3.89 -9.14
CA PRO A 234 -32.36 -3.57 -8.70
C PRO A 234 -32.95 -2.45 -9.58
N GLU A 235 -34.28 -2.40 -9.66
CA GLU A 235 -34.98 -1.35 -10.40
C GLU A 235 -34.75 0.03 -9.75
N THR A 236 -34.86 0.09 -8.43
CA THR A 236 -34.66 1.28 -7.59
C THR A 236 -33.50 1.08 -6.61
N GLY A 237 -32.90 2.18 -6.16
CA GLY A 237 -31.57 2.20 -5.54
C GLY A 237 -31.38 1.28 -4.32
N ASP A 238 -30.51 0.27 -4.45
CA ASP A 238 -30.03 -0.54 -3.32
C ASP A 238 -28.54 -0.90 -3.44
N ASP A 239 -27.73 -0.31 -2.55
CA ASP A 239 -26.30 -0.61 -2.43
C ASP A 239 -25.99 -1.89 -1.65
N SER A 240 -26.98 -2.50 -0.98
CA SER A 240 -26.82 -3.77 -0.25
C SER A 240 -26.42 -4.91 -1.21
N SER A 241 -26.92 -4.86 -2.44
CA SER A 241 -26.55 -5.73 -3.56
C SER A 241 -25.04 -5.74 -3.85
N LEU A 242 -24.33 -4.65 -3.55
CA LEU A 242 -22.89 -4.50 -3.73
C LEU A 242 -22.07 -4.82 -2.48
N ARG A 243 -22.70 -4.99 -1.30
CA ARG A 243 -22.01 -5.27 -0.02
C ARG A 243 -21.53 -6.71 0.10
N GLY A 244 -22.03 -7.61 -0.74
CA GLY A 244 -21.66 -9.03 -0.79
C GLY A 244 -20.30 -9.31 -1.44
N TYR A 245 -19.29 -8.48 -1.18
CA TYR A 245 -17.93 -8.69 -1.67
C TYR A 245 -17.42 -10.02 -1.11
N ARG A 246 -17.56 -11.09 -1.90
CA ARG A 246 -16.91 -12.35 -1.61
C ARG A 246 -15.43 -12.10 -1.84
N ILE A 247 -14.69 -11.76 -0.78
CA ILE A 247 -13.28 -12.14 -0.69
C ILE A 247 -13.26 -13.58 -1.18
N ILE A 248 -12.68 -13.81 -2.35
CA ILE A 248 -12.63 -15.13 -2.95
C ILE A 248 -11.59 -15.89 -2.14
N SER A 249 -11.96 -16.28 -0.92
CA SER A 249 -11.07 -16.81 0.11
C SER A 249 -10.34 -18.05 -0.40
N TRP A 250 -10.97 -18.85 -1.26
CA TRP A 250 -10.33 -19.99 -1.92
C TRP A 250 -9.23 -19.61 -2.93
N LEU A 251 -9.30 -18.44 -3.59
CA LEU A 251 -8.20 -17.90 -4.41
C LEU A 251 -7.01 -17.45 -3.55
N CYS A 252 -7.27 -17.13 -2.27
CA CYS A 252 -6.27 -16.63 -1.34
C CYS A 252 -5.25 -17.71 -0.94
N HIS A 253 -5.63 -18.99 -0.91
CA HIS A 253 -4.75 -20.06 -0.40
C HIS A 253 -3.65 -20.52 -1.36
N ARG A 254 -3.72 -20.19 -2.67
CA ARG A 254 -2.84 -20.80 -3.69
C ARG A 254 -1.55 -20.07 -4.03
N LEU A 255 -1.35 -18.82 -3.63
CA LEU A 255 -0.28 -18.00 -4.24
C LEU A 255 0.87 -17.54 -3.34
N GLY A 256 0.94 -17.89 -2.06
CA GLY A 256 2.09 -17.46 -1.23
C GLY A 256 2.26 -15.93 -1.11
N VAL A 257 1.36 -15.13 -1.69
CA VAL A 257 1.28 -13.68 -1.53
C VAL A 257 0.43 -13.43 -0.29
N ARG A 258 1.10 -13.37 0.86
CA ARG A 258 0.50 -12.77 2.05
C ARG A 258 0.31 -11.29 1.76
N SER A 259 -0.93 -10.87 1.53
CA SER A 259 -1.32 -9.54 1.98
C SER A 259 -1.19 -9.53 3.50
N LYS A 260 -0.47 -8.54 4.04
CA LYS A 260 -0.64 -8.21 5.45
C LYS A 260 -2.11 -7.84 5.66
N PRO A 261 -2.80 -8.38 6.66
CA PRO A 261 -4.12 -7.87 7.04
C PRO A 261 -4.02 -6.35 7.30
N LEU A 262 -5.13 -5.63 7.21
CA LEU A 262 -5.22 -4.32 7.85
C LEU A 262 -4.96 -4.55 9.33
N SER A 263 -3.74 -4.29 9.77
CA SER A 263 -3.34 -4.52 11.15
C SER A 263 -4.16 -3.56 12.00
N PRO A 264 -4.86 -4.05 13.04
CA PRO A 264 -5.54 -3.16 13.98
C PRO A 264 -4.49 -2.18 14.49
N VAL A 265 -4.78 -0.87 14.36
CA VAL A 265 -3.88 0.17 14.87
C VAL A 265 -3.73 -0.08 16.36
N THR A 266 -2.50 -0.38 16.75
CA THR A 266 -2.12 -0.66 18.12
C THR A 266 -0.99 0.26 18.51
N PHE A 267 -1.00 0.65 19.78
CA PHE A 267 -0.04 1.57 20.38
C PHE A 267 0.76 0.83 21.43
N ALA A 268 2.08 1.01 21.42
CA ALA A 268 2.94 0.55 22.49
C ALA A 268 4.12 1.50 22.67
N THR A 269 4.71 1.44 23.87
CA THR A 269 5.90 2.21 24.22
C THR A 269 7.15 1.39 23.91
N PHE A 270 8.09 2.00 23.19
CA PHE A 270 9.34 1.37 22.80
C PHE A 270 10.55 2.13 23.30
N LEU A 271 11.53 1.37 23.79
CA LEU A 271 12.88 1.79 24.10
C LEU A 271 13.73 1.75 22.82
N LEU A 272 14.33 2.89 22.48
CA LEU A 272 15.22 3.02 21.33
C LEU A 272 16.61 2.48 21.67
N ASN A 273 17.27 1.80 20.73
CA ASN A 273 18.57 1.18 20.98
C ASN A 273 19.77 2.13 20.86
N ALA A 274 19.55 3.39 20.47
CA ALA A 274 20.62 4.38 20.34
C ALA A 274 21.09 4.83 21.70
N VAL A 275 22.40 4.99 21.89
CA VAL A 275 22.98 5.42 23.16
C VAL A 275 23.04 6.95 23.19
N PRO A 276 22.27 7.61 24.08
CA PRO A 276 22.30 9.07 24.21
C PRO A 276 23.71 9.63 24.41
N GLY A 277 24.00 10.75 23.74
CA GLY A 277 25.27 11.47 23.83
C GLY A 277 26.43 10.91 23.01
N ILE A 278 26.30 9.72 22.39
CA ILE A 278 27.38 9.12 21.59
C ILE A 278 26.86 8.38 20.35
N ASP A 279 27.66 8.33 19.28
CA ASP A 279 27.33 7.57 18.06
C ASP A 279 27.58 6.05 18.25
N ARG A 280 26.77 5.45 19.12
CA ARG A 280 26.78 4.02 19.43
C ARG A 280 25.36 3.53 19.67
N GLN A 281 25.16 2.22 19.48
CA GLN A 281 23.89 1.56 19.67
C GLN A 281 24.06 0.23 20.39
N ILE A 282 23.00 -0.23 21.05
CA ILE A 282 22.95 -1.56 21.65
C ILE A 282 22.21 -2.56 20.74
N PRO A 283 22.56 -3.86 20.78
CA PRO A 283 21.79 -4.89 20.08
C PRO A 283 20.46 -5.19 20.76
N VAL A 284 19.41 -5.28 19.95
CA VAL A 284 18.07 -5.75 20.35
C VAL A 284 17.64 -6.83 19.36
N PHE A 285 17.47 -8.05 19.83
CA PHE A 285 17.03 -9.19 19.03
C PHE A 285 15.55 -9.48 19.26
N VAL A 286 14.82 -9.85 18.22
CA VAL A 286 13.39 -10.20 18.27
C VAL A 286 13.14 -11.46 17.45
N TYR A 287 12.51 -12.45 18.07
CA TYR A 287 12.23 -13.75 17.50
C TYR A 287 10.75 -14.10 17.64
N PRO A 288 10.08 -14.53 16.54
CA PRO A 288 8.65 -14.85 16.58
C PRO A 288 8.37 -16.11 17.42
N LEU A 289 7.16 -16.21 17.98
CA LEU A 289 6.70 -17.33 18.84
C LEU A 289 6.98 -18.73 18.28
N ARG A 290 6.96 -18.89 16.96
CA ARG A 290 7.09 -20.20 16.29
C ARG A 290 8.51 -20.75 16.29
N ARG A 291 9.50 -19.93 16.65
CA ARG A 291 10.90 -20.35 16.64
C ARG A 291 11.22 -21.12 17.92
N ASN A 292 11.88 -22.27 17.78
CA ASN A 292 12.26 -23.12 18.90
C ASN A 292 13.19 -22.35 19.86
N ARG A 293 12.88 -22.42 21.17
CA ARG A 293 13.56 -21.63 22.20
C ARG A 293 15.02 -22.02 22.40
N GLU A 294 15.32 -23.31 22.44
CA GLU A 294 16.68 -23.83 22.59
C GLU A 294 17.55 -23.38 21.42
N ARG A 295 16.99 -23.35 20.21
CA ARG A 295 17.69 -22.82 19.03
C ARG A 295 17.96 -21.31 19.11
N ILE A 296 17.03 -20.53 19.66
CA ILE A 296 17.25 -19.09 19.88
C ILE A 296 18.39 -18.90 20.88
N GLU A 297 18.36 -19.62 21.99
CA GLU A 297 19.39 -19.52 23.02
C GLU A 297 20.76 -19.93 22.51
N ALA A 298 20.86 -21.07 21.80
CA ALA A 298 22.11 -21.50 21.18
C ALA A 298 22.65 -20.47 20.18
N GLU A 299 21.77 -19.80 19.42
CA GLU A 299 22.17 -18.71 18.54
C GLU A 299 22.66 -17.49 19.30
N LEU A 300 21.98 -17.07 20.37
CA LEU A 300 22.40 -15.94 21.20
C LEU A 300 23.76 -16.20 21.87
N ILE A 301 24.00 -17.43 22.34
CA ILE A 301 25.29 -17.86 22.88
C ILE A 301 26.37 -17.79 21.80
N ARG A 302 26.12 -18.33 20.60
CA ARG A 302 27.04 -18.24 19.46
C ARG A 302 27.39 -16.79 19.13
N LEU A 303 26.39 -15.91 19.06
CA LEU A 303 26.61 -14.49 18.79
C LEU A 303 27.40 -13.82 19.91
N GLN A 304 27.17 -14.20 21.17
CA GLN A 304 27.89 -13.70 22.32
C GLN A 304 29.38 -14.05 22.25
N GLU A 305 29.71 -15.27 21.84
CA GLU A 305 31.09 -15.73 21.63
C GLU A 305 31.76 -15.06 20.42
N GLU A 306 31.09 -15.06 19.26
CA GLU A 306 31.64 -14.57 17.98
C GLU A 306 31.86 -13.05 17.98
N TYR A 307 30.92 -12.29 18.55
CA TYR A 307 30.94 -10.83 18.50
C TYR A 307 31.33 -10.17 19.83
N GLY A 308 31.55 -10.97 20.87
CA GLY A 308 31.91 -10.50 22.20
C GLY A 308 30.76 -9.78 22.91
N LEU A 309 29.51 -10.21 22.75
CA LEU A 309 28.39 -9.56 23.44
C LEU A 309 28.56 -9.67 24.96
N SER A 310 28.10 -8.65 25.70
CA SER A 310 27.96 -8.75 27.17
C SER A 310 26.81 -9.70 27.53
N ASP A 311 26.45 -9.79 28.81
CA ASP A 311 25.23 -10.51 29.20
C ASP A 311 24.04 -10.10 28.33
N ILE A 312 23.22 -11.10 27.99
CA ILE A 312 22.03 -10.95 27.18
C ILE A 312 20.81 -11.23 28.04
N TYR A 313 19.94 -10.22 28.15
CA TYR A 313 18.73 -10.26 28.95
C TYR A 313 17.56 -10.68 28.07
N VAL A 314 16.94 -11.82 28.38
CA VAL A 314 15.90 -12.46 27.57
C VAL A 314 14.53 -12.16 28.17
N TYR A 315 13.61 -11.73 27.32
CA TYR A 315 12.23 -11.37 27.64
C TYR A 315 11.26 -12.20 26.82
N ARG A 316 10.12 -12.54 27.42
CA ARG A 316 9.02 -13.25 26.78
C ARG A 316 7.79 -12.37 26.71
N SER A 317 7.09 -12.44 25.58
CA SER A 317 5.85 -11.72 25.34
C SER A 317 4.89 -12.56 24.50
N ASP A 318 3.71 -12.02 24.27
CA ASP A 318 2.71 -12.53 23.33
C ASP A 318 3.18 -12.52 21.86
N THR A 319 4.11 -11.63 21.49
CA THR A 319 4.62 -11.54 20.11
C THR A 319 5.86 -12.41 19.88
N GLY A 320 6.49 -12.90 20.95
CA GLY A 320 7.66 -13.77 20.86
C GLY A 320 8.68 -13.54 21.96
N ILE A 321 9.95 -13.82 21.61
CA ILE A 321 11.10 -13.63 22.49
C ILE A 321 11.87 -12.40 22.03
N ALA A 322 12.20 -11.53 22.96
CA ALA A 322 13.10 -10.41 22.74
C ALA A 322 14.36 -10.56 23.61
N ALA A 323 15.51 -10.11 23.13
CA ALA A 323 16.76 -10.19 23.88
C ALA A 323 17.57 -8.90 23.71
N ILE A 324 18.13 -8.38 24.81
CA ILE A 324 18.89 -7.13 24.83
C ILE A 324 20.30 -7.41 25.34
N CYS A 325 21.29 -6.87 24.65
CA CYS A 325 22.69 -6.82 25.10
C CYS A 325 23.05 -5.35 25.37
N LEU A 326 23.64 -5.03 26.52
CA LEU A 326 23.96 -3.63 26.85
C LEU A 326 25.29 -3.15 26.28
N ARG A 327 26.13 -4.05 25.76
CA ARG A 327 27.36 -3.67 25.07
C ARG A 327 27.04 -2.78 23.87
N THR A 328 27.83 -1.74 23.72
CA THR A 328 27.64 -0.73 22.68
C THR A 328 28.49 -1.00 21.45
N PHE A 329 27.95 -0.68 20.27
CA PHE A 329 28.60 -0.89 18.98
C PHE A 329 28.39 0.30 18.03
N PRO A 330 29.36 0.60 17.15
CA PRO A 330 29.11 1.44 15.97
C PRO A 330 28.08 0.76 15.05
N LEU A 331 27.28 1.56 14.35
CA LEU A 331 26.19 1.09 13.48
C LEU A 331 26.64 -0.03 12.51
N ARG A 332 27.76 0.15 11.79
CA ARG A 332 28.28 -0.86 10.84
C ARG A 332 28.58 -2.22 11.50
N ARG A 333 29.03 -2.21 12.76
CA ARG A 333 29.31 -3.44 13.50
C ARG A 333 28.01 -4.07 14.00
N LEU A 334 27.06 -3.26 14.45
CA LEU A 334 25.72 -3.71 14.79
C LEU A 334 25.02 -4.37 13.59
N GLU A 335 25.11 -3.79 12.39
CA GLU A 335 24.56 -4.39 11.16
C GLU A 335 25.12 -5.80 10.91
N LYS A 336 26.42 -6.03 11.14
CA LYS A 336 27.02 -7.38 11.02
C LYS A 336 26.48 -8.36 12.06
N ILE A 337 26.39 -7.94 13.32
CA ILE A 337 25.84 -8.76 14.42
C ILE A 337 24.39 -9.14 14.10
N MET A 338 23.57 -8.16 13.70
CA MET A 338 22.17 -8.41 13.39
C MET A 338 21.98 -9.26 12.14
N LYS A 339 22.84 -9.12 11.12
CA LYS A 339 22.84 -9.98 9.93
C LYS A 339 23.18 -11.44 10.26
N ALA A 340 24.10 -11.66 11.21
CA ALA A 340 24.46 -12.98 11.70
C ALA A 340 23.40 -13.56 12.65
N SER A 341 22.50 -12.73 13.18
CA SER A 341 21.36 -13.15 13.98
C SER A 341 20.19 -13.57 13.10
N GLY A 342 19.42 -14.58 13.53
CA GLY A 342 18.12 -14.92 12.95
C GLY A 342 17.01 -13.96 13.39
N SER A 343 17.35 -12.72 13.76
CA SER A 343 16.43 -11.74 14.32
C SER A 343 15.52 -11.15 13.24
N ALA A 344 14.22 -11.06 13.53
CA ALA A 344 13.22 -10.56 12.60
C ALA A 344 13.34 -9.05 12.32
N ASN A 345 14.02 -8.29 13.19
CA ASN A 345 14.14 -6.84 13.11
C ASN A 345 15.39 -6.35 12.34
N TYR A 346 16.19 -7.22 11.72
CA TYR A 346 17.36 -6.81 10.93
C TYR A 346 17.01 -5.82 9.80
N GLY A 347 15.87 -6.02 9.13
CA GLY A 347 15.40 -5.09 8.09
C GLY A 347 15.08 -3.69 8.62
N LEU A 348 14.62 -3.57 9.88
CA LEU A 348 14.35 -2.29 10.52
C LEU A 348 15.66 -1.52 10.76
N LEU A 349 16.72 -2.21 11.21
CA LEU A 349 18.04 -1.61 11.37
C LEU A 349 18.57 -1.06 10.03
N LEU A 350 18.43 -1.81 8.95
CA LEU A 350 18.91 -1.33 7.64
C LEU A 350 18.15 -0.08 7.16
N LYS A 351 16.83 -0.07 7.36
CA LYS A 351 15.93 0.99 6.89
C LYS A 351 16.01 2.27 7.73
N TYR A 352 15.92 2.14 9.05
CA TYR A 352 15.80 3.26 9.97
C TYR A 352 17.08 3.58 10.73
N LYS A 353 18.13 2.75 10.56
CA LYS A 353 19.38 2.87 11.31
C LYS A 353 19.20 2.79 12.83
N GLN A 354 18.10 2.16 13.26
CA GLN A 354 17.67 2.08 14.64
C GLN A 354 16.84 0.82 14.90
N LEU A 355 16.88 0.34 16.15
CA LEU A 355 16.07 -0.77 16.66
C LEU A 355 15.23 -0.30 17.84
N PHE A 356 14.15 -1.04 18.07
CA PHE A 356 13.11 -0.72 19.05
C PHE A 356 12.84 -1.95 19.91
N PHE A 357 12.76 -1.76 21.22
CA PHE A 357 12.40 -2.78 22.19
C PHE A 357 11.11 -2.39 22.90
N ARG A 358 10.06 -3.22 22.85
CA ARG A 358 8.79 -2.93 23.53
C ARG A 358 9.01 -3.01 25.05
N VAL A 359 8.61 -1.98 25.78
CA VAL A 359 8.69 -1.95 27.27
C VAL A 359 7.32 -1.91 27.93
N GLY A 360 6.30 -1.41 27.23
CA GLY A 360 4.96 -1.24 27.76
C GLY A 360 3.93 -2.24 27.22
N GLU A 361 2.69 -2.09 27.69
CA GLU A 361 1.51 -2.74 27.17
C GLU A 361 1.23 -2.34 25.72
N LYS A 362 0.51 -3.20 25.01
CA LYS A 362 0.00 -2.94 23.67
C LYS A 362 -1.48 -2.62 23.76
N HIS A 363 -1.87 -1.41 23.38
CA HIS A 363 -3.27 -0.96 23.41
C HIS A 363 -3.88 -0.98 22.00
N THR A 364 -5.16 -1.31 21.91
CA THR A 364 -5.96 -1.14 20.67
C THR A 364 -6.29 0.32 20.42
N ALA A 365 -6.82 0.62 19.23
CA ALA A 365 -7.38 1.94 18.91
C ALA A 365 -8.46 2.43 19.90
N ALA A 366 -9.15 1.52 20.59
CA ALA A 366 -10.16 1.82 21.60
C ALA A 366 -9.56 1.96 23.02
N GLY A 367 -8.22 1.94 23.17
CA GLY A 367 -7.53 2.04 24.45
C GLY A 367 -7.48 0.75 25.27
N GLN A 368 -8.07 -0.35 24.78
CA GLN A 368 -8.08 -1.63 25.48
C GLN A 368 -6.72 -2.32 25.39
N VAL A 369 -6.27 -2.94 26.48
CA VAL A 369 -5.04 -3.73 26.51
C VAL A 369 -5.22 -4.98 25.66
N SER A 370 -4.52 -5.03 24.53
CA SER A 370 -4.44 -6.20 23.65
C SER A 370 -3.34 -7.18 24.07
N ALA A 371 -2.29 -6.69 24.74
CA ALA A 371 -1.22 -7.52 25.28
C ALA A 371 -0.46 -6.82 26.40
N GLY A 372 0.04 -7.61 27.37
CA GLY A 372 0.88 -7.13 28.46
C GLY A 372 2.30 -6.74 28.06
N PRO A 373 3.08 -6.11 28.96
CA PRO A 373 4.48 -5.80 28.71
C PRO A 373 5.34 -7.07 28.62
N PRO A 374 6.49 -7.04 27.93
CA PRO A 374 7.41 -8.19 27.94
C PRO A 374 7.92 -8.50 29.34
N ILE A 375 7.92 -9.77 29.70
CA ILE A 375 8.31 -10.27 31.02
C ILE A 375 9.73 -10.80 30.93
N TYR A 376 10.61 -10.35 31.83
CA TYR A 376 11.96 -10.88 31.95
C TYR A 376 11.92 -12.38 32.29
N GLU A 377 12.64 -13.19 31.52
CA GLU A 377 12.68 -14.65 31.68
C GLU A 377 14.01 -15.10 32.31
N LYS A 378 15.14 -14.69 31.73
CA LYS A 378 16.48 -15.08 32.19
C LYS A 378 17.59 -14.22 31.61
N THR A 379 18.81 -14.42 32.13
CA THR A 379 20.04 -13.82 31.60
C THR A 379 20.97 -14.91 31.07
N ILE A 380 21.45 -14.75 29.83
CA ILE A 380 22.56 -15.54 29.27
C ILE A 380 23.85 -14.81 29.62
N ARG A 381 24.60 -15.37 30.58
CA ARG A 381 25.81 -14.75 31.14
C ARG A 381 26.97 -14.83 30.15
N ALA A 382 27.64 -13.71 29.95
CA ALA A 382 28.86 -13.63 29.16
C ALA A 382 30.09 -13.84 30.04
N PRO A 383 31.22 -14.28 29.45
CA PRO A 383 32.52 -14.29 30.13
C PRO A 383 32.91 -12.89 30.63
N GLU A 384 33.67 -12.81 31.73
CA GLU A 384 34.11 -11.53 32.33
C GLU A 384 34.81 -10.61 31.32
N LYS A 385 35.64 -11.17 30.43
CA LYS A 385 36.30 -10.41 29.35
C LYS A 385 35.30 -9.67 28.44
N ASN A 386 34.13 -10.24 28.21
CA ASN A 386 33.08 -9.63 27.40
C ASN A 386 32.35 -8.54 28.20
N ASN A 387 32.09 -8.79 29.49
CA ASN A 387 31.46 -7.83 30.39
C ASN A 387 32.38 -6.65 30.77
N ALA A 388 33.70 -6.76 30.54
CA ALA A 388 34.65 -5.66 30.70
C ALA A 388 34.57 -4.56 29.62
N HIS A 389 33.79 -4.77 28.55
CA HIS A 389 33.59 -3.78 27.49
C HIS A 389 32.60 -2.68 27.89
N TYR A 390 32.63 -1.56 27.15
CA TYR A 390 31.70 -0.45 27.36
C TYR A 390 30.25 -0.84 27.07
N ILE A 391 29.42 -0.74 28.11
CA ILE A 391 27.97 -0.85 28.01
C ILE A 391 27.30 0.53 28.06
N SER A 392 26.02 0.57 27.67
CA SER A 392 25.25 1.81 27.70
C SER A 392 24.78 2.15 29.13
N ARG A 393 25.25 3.28 29.67
CA ARG A 393 24.85 3.80 30.98
C ARG A 393 23.35 4.14 31.03
N PRO A 394 22.74 4.84 30.04
CA PRO A 394 21.31 5.14 30.08
C PRO A 394 20.44 3.88 30.10
N HIS A 395 20.73 2.89 29.25
CA HIS A 395 19.95 1.64 29.21
C HIS A 395 20.13 0.80 30.48
N HIS A 396 21.35 0.74 31.02
CA HIS A 396 21.60 0.08 32.30
C HIS A 396 20.80 0.72 33.43
N THR A 397 20.84 2.04 33.54
CA THR A 397 20.13 2.81 34.57
C THR A 397 18.62 2.63 34.45
N PHE A 398 18.09 2.65 33.22
CA PHE A 398 16.68 2.39 32.97
C PHE A 398 16.29 0.96 33.40
N LEU A 399 17.05 -0.06 32.96
CA LEU A 399 16.69 -1.46 33.20
C LEU A 399 16.96 -1.94 34.64
N SER A 400 17.84 -1.28 35.40
CA SER A 400 18.14 -1.68 36.78
C SER A 400 16.93 -1.55 37.72
N GLY A 401 15.93 -0.74 37.35
CA GLY A 401 14.65 -0.65 38.06
C GLY A 401 13.70 -1.83 37.80
N PHE A 402 13.97 -2.65 36.77
CA PHE A 402 13.05 -3.69 36.31
C PHE A 402 13.64 -5.10 36.36
N ILE A 403 14.97 -5.25 36.26
CA ILE A 403 15.64 -6.55 36.18
C ILE A 403 16.97 -6.59 36.95
N PRO A 404 17.43 -7.78 37.39
CA PRO A 404 18.70 -7.93 38.09
C PRO A 404 19.89 -7.83 37.11
N LEU A 405 20.43 -6.62 36.96
CA LEU A 405 21.63 -6.36 36.14
C LEU A 405 22.92 -6.75 36.88
N ALA A 406 23.92 -7.21 36.11
CA ALA A 406 25.28 -7.40 36.64
C ALA A 406 26.00 -6.05 36.82
N GLY A 407 27.05 -6.05 37.65
CA GLY A 407 27.99 -4.93 37.72
C GLY A 407 28.91 -4.92 36.49
N TYR A 408 28.90 -3.82 35.72
CA TYR A 408 29.82 -3.63 34.60
C TYR A 408 30.86 -2.56 34.94
N PRO A 409 32.17 -2.83 34.72
CA PRO A 409 33.23 -1.91 35.12
C PRO A 409 33.33 -0.66 34.22
N ARG A 410 32.72 -0.68 33.03
CA ARG A 410 32.80 0.39 32.04
C ARG A 410 31.44 0.71 31.44
N MET A 411 30.95 1.93 31.68
CA MET A 411 29.71 2.44 31.09
C MET A 411 29.93 3.83 30.50
N HIS A 412 29.20 4.14 29.43
CA HIS A 412 29.24 5.46 28.76
C HIS A 412 27.90 5.83 28.15
N GLY A 413 27.80 7.05 27.62
CA GLY A 413 26.54 7.68 27.23
C GLY A 413 25.97 8.54 28.37
N GLU A 414 25.28 9.61 28.01
CA GLU A 414 24.77 10.64 28.93
C GLU A 414 23.33 10.98 28.60
N GLY A 415 22.54 11.29 29.63
CA GLY A 415 21.10 11.56 29.50
C GLY A 415 20.23 10.32 29.68
N ASP A 416 18.92 10.51 29.49
CA ASP A 416 17.91 9.47 29.66
C ASP A 416 17.66 8.68 28.38
N VAL A 417 17.17 7.45 28.54
CA VAL A 417 16.74 6.66 27.39
C VAL A 417 15.54 7.33 26.71
N PHE A 418 15.53 7.30 25.38
CA PHE A 418 14.40 7.79 24.62
C PHE A 418 13.31 6.71 24.53
N LEU A 419 12.11 7.07 25.00
CA LEU A 419 10.90 6.29 24.78
C LEU A 419 10.11 6.91 23.62
N THR A 420 9.65 6.07 22.71
CA THR A 420 8.80 6.50 21.59
C THR A 420 7.47 5.75 21.60
N HIS A 421 6.41 6.46 21.24
CA HIS A 421 5.10 5.88 20.98
C HIS A 421 5.07 5.46 19.51
N ALA A 422 5.16 4.16 19.23
CA ALA A 422 5.03 3.70 17.87
C ALA A 422 3.54 3.47 17.54
N VAL A 423 3.12 4.03 16.40
CA VAL A 423 1.84 3.73 15.77
C VAL A 423 2.11 2.63 14.73
N ILE A 424 1.36 1.52 14.83
CA ILE A 424 1.26 0.40 13.86
C ILE A 424 2.36 -0.65 13.99
N GLU A 425 2.11 -1.70 14.81
CA GLU A 425 2.64 -3.02 14.49
C GLU A 425 1.79 -3.61 13.37
N ASP A 426 2.36 -3.63 12.17
CA ASP A 426 1.93 -4.54 11.14
C ASP A 426 2.49 -5.94 11.44
N GLU A 427 1.65 -6.93 11.76
CA GLU A 427 2.09 -8.35 11.72
C GLU A 427 2.47 -8.76 10.30
#